data_AF-A0A0L6V8Q8-F1
#
_entry.id   AF-A0A0L6V8Q8-F1
#
_cell.length_a   1.000
_cell.length_b   1.000
_cell.length_c   1.000
_cell.angle_alpha   90.00
_cell.angle_beta   90.00
_cell.angle_gamma   90.00
#
_symmetry.space_group_name_H-M   'P 1'
#
loop_
_entity.id
_entity.type
_entity.pdbx_description
1 polymer ?
#
loop_
_entity_poly.entity_id
_entity_poly.type
_entity_poly.pdbx_seq_one_letter_code
_entity_poly.pdbx_strand_id
1 'polypeptide(L)'
;MGVSRYVVILWPITNLFPKRTNIPTSRFRYYIYLYHAVVGQVRYEDAVVVSPSDIQCLAAYRFLPSKTFGIQKNGIILVPYDHQAVLNICGDD
;
A
#
# COMPACT_ATOMS: atom_id res chain seq x y z
N MET A 1 -38.41 10.09 7.74
CA MET A 1 -37.28 10.73 7.04
C MET A 1 -36.14 9.72 7.00
N GLY A 2 -35.59 9.41 5.82
CA GLY A 2 -34.48 8.46 5.71
C GLY A 2 -33.16 9.09 6.18
N VAL A 3 -32.42 8.39 7.03
CA VAL A 3 -31.10 8.84 7.49
C VAL A 3 -30.10 8.59 6.36
N SER A 4 -29.48 9.65 5.84
CA SER A 4 -28.36 9.52 4.90
C SER A 4 -27.14 8.99 5.66
N ARG A 5 -26.46 7.98 5.09
CA ARG A 5 -25.21 7.43 5.64
C ARG A 5 -24.10 7.58 4.61
N TYR A 6 -22.96 8.10 5.05
CA TYR A 6 -21.75 8.20 4.26
C TYR A 6 -20.90 6.96 4.49
N VAL A 7 -20.39 6.36 3.42
CA VAL A 7 -19.49 5.20 3.46
C VAL A 7 -18.29 5.46 2.56
N VAL A 8 -17.17 4.81 2.84
CA VAL A 8 -15.95 4.88 2.04
C VAL A 8 -15.65 3.49 1.48
N ILE A 9 -15.31 3.44 0.19
CA ILE A 9 -14.88 2.21 -0.49
C ILE A 9 -13.35 2.22 -0.51
N LEU A 10 -12.74 1.18 0.04
CA LEU A 10 -11.29 1.01 0.08
C LEU A 10 -10.90 -0.25 -0.68
N TRP A 11 -9.74 -0.22 -1.34
CA TRP A 11 -9.14 -1.39 -1.97
C TRP A 11 -7.91 -1.84 -1.18
N PRO A 12 -7.88 -3.09 -0.71
CA PRO A 12 -6.73 -3.63 0.00
C PRO A 12 -5.45 -3.58 -0.85
N ILE A 13 -4.33 -3.42 -0.15
CA ILE A 13 -3.00 -3.46 -0.75
C ILE A 13 -2.29 -4.70 -0.25
N THR A 14 -1.87 -5.57 -1.16
CA THR A 14 -0.97 -6.68 -0.83
C THR A 14 0.45 -6.15 -0.77
N ASN A 15 1.12 -6.29 0.38
CA ASN A 15 2.54 -5.97 0.50
C ASN A 15 3.37 -6.97 -0.34
N LEU A 16 4.02 -6.45 -1.38
CA LEU A 16 4.87 -7.22 -2.28
C LEU A 16 6.34 -6.86 -2.10
N PHE A 17 6.71 -6.29 -0.94
CA PHE A 17 8.07 -5.85 -0.69
C PHE A 17 9.04 -7.00 -0.96
N PRO A 18 10.01 -6.80 -1.87
CA PRO A 18 10.79 -7.91 -2.34
C PRO A 18 11.85 -8.34 -1.33
N LYS A 19 11.62 -9.50 -0.70
CA LYS A 19 12.56 -10.13 0.24
C LYS A 19 13.77 -10.83 -0.41
N ARG A 20 13.89 -10.80 -1.75
CA ARG A 20 14.96 -11.51 -2.49
C ARG A 20 16.18 -10.62 -2.70
N THR A 21 17.33 -11.06 -2.20
CA THR A 21 18.59 -10.31 -2.16
C THR A 21 19.59 -10.70 -3.25
N ASN A 22 19.36 -11.75 -4.05
CA ASN A 22 20.28 -12.22 -5.08
C ASN A 22 19.69 -12.13 -6.51
N ILE A 23 19.39 -10.92 -6.96
CA ILE A 23 18.88 -10.63 -8.32
C ILE A 23 19.52 -9.35 -8.87
N PRO A 24 19.52 -9.12 -10.20
CA PRO A 24 20.17 -7.93 -10.78
C PRO A 24 19.67 -6.60 -10.22
N THR A 25 18.45 -6.56 -9.69
CA THR A 25 17.84 -5.36 -9.09
C THR A 25 18.10 -5.21 -7.58
N SER A 26 18.97 -6.03 -6.98
CA SER A 26 19.22 -6.02 -5.53
C SER A 26 19.67 -4.66 -4.99
N ARG A 27 20.56 -3.93 -5.68
CA ARG A 27 20.99 -2.59 -5.26
C ARG A 27 19.83 -1.59 -5.17
N PHE A 28 18.94 -1.62 -6.16
CA PHE A 28 17.77 -0.74 -6.15
C PHE A 28 16.77 -1.13 -5.05
N ARG A 29 16.51 -2.43 -4.87
CA ARG A 29 15.66 -2.94 -3.78
C ARG A 29 16.23 -2.61 -2.41
N TYR A 30 17.56 -2.61 -2.27
CA TYR A 30 18.24 -2.17 -1.05
C TYR A 30 18.00 -0.69 -0.76
N TYR A 31 17.99 0.20 -1.77
CA TYR A 31 17.61 1.59 -1.54
C TYR A 31 16.17 1.73 -1.06
N ILE A 32 15.23 1.01 -1.66
CA ILE A 32 13.82 1.03 -1.23
C ILE A 32 13.69 0.55 0.23
N TYR A 33 14.46 -0.47 0.60
CA TYR A 33 14.57 -0.93 1.99
C TYR A 33 15.10 0.18 2.91
N LEU A 34 16.21 0.84 2.54
CA LEU A 34 16.80 1.94 3.31
C LEU A 34 15.86 3.14 3.48
N TYR A 35 15.06 3.46 2.45
CA TYR A 35 14.04 4.51 2.53
C TYR A 35 12.78 4.06 3.27
N HIS A 36 12.77 2.82 3.77
CA HIS A 36 11.63 2.20 4.41
C HIS A 36 10.34 2.33 3.59
N ALA A 37 10.47 2.27 2.27
CA ALA A 37 9.36 2.42 1.37
C ALA A 37 8.58 1.11 1.26
N VAL A 38 7.27 1.20 1.37
CA VAL A 38 6.35 0.08 1.18
C VAL A 38 6.03 -0.04 -0.30
N VAL A 39 6.20 -1.23 -0.85
CA VAL A 39 5.86 -1.56 -2.24
C VAL A 39 4.79 -2.62 -2.23
N GLY A 40 3.67 -2.37 -2.90
CA GLY A 40 2.53 -3.27 -2.90
C GLY A 40 1.76 -3.25 -4.21
N GLN A 41 0.69 -4.05 -4.23
CA GLN A 41 -0.24 -4.14 -5.33
C GLN A 41 -1.68 -3.96 -4.82
N VAL A 42 -2.44 -3.10 -5.49
CA VAL A 42 -3.86 -2.89 -5.18
C VAL A 42 -4.69 -4.07 -5.68
N ARG A 43 -5.57 -4.58 -4.83
CA ARG A 43 -6.55 -5.63 -5.10
C ARG A 43 -7.90 -5.01 -5.40
N TYR A 44 -8.18 -4.74 -6.68
CA TYR A 44 -9.43 -4.07 -7.05
C TYR A 44 -10.66 -4.97 -6.88
N GLU A 45 -10.45 -6.28 -6.95
CA GLU A 45 -11.44 -7.32 -6.73
C GLU A 45 -11.92 -7.45 -5.28
N ASP A 46 -11.12 -6.98 -4.30
CA ASP A 46 -11.34 -7.22 -2.87
C ASP A 46 -11.84 -5.96 -2.13
N ALA A 47 -12.63 -5.12 -2.79
CA ALA A 47 -13.08 -3.85 -2.23
C ALA A 47 -13.82 -4.04 -0.90
N VAL A 48 -13.49 -3.23 0.10
CA VAL A 48 -14.14 -3.20 1.41
C VAL A 48 -14.88 -1.88 1.61
N VAL A 49 -16.03 -1.94 2.28
CA VAL A 49 -16.83 -0.76 2.63
C VAL A 49 -16.66 -0.50 4.12
N VAL A 50 -16.22 0.70 4.47
CA VAL A 50 -15.99 1.11 5.86
C VAL A 50 -16.73 2.40 6.18
N SER A 51 -17.00 2.64 7.47
CA SER A 51 -17.44 3.95 7.93
C SER A 51 -16.25 4.91 7.90
N PRO A 52 -16.45 6.21 7.62
CA PRO A 52 -15.40 7.22 7.79
C PRO A 52 -14.78 7.23 9.19
N SER A 53 -15.54 6.84 10.22
CA SER A 53 -15.06 6.70 11.60
C SER A 53 -14.01 5.60 11.78
N ASP A 54 -13.97 4.62 10.88
CA ASP A 54 -13.07 3.47 10.96
C ASP A 54 -11.70 3.77 10.32
N ILE A 55 -11.56 4.95 9.68
CA ILE A 55 -10.33 5.37 9.00
C ILE A 55 -9.45 6.11 10.00
N GLN A 56 -8.37 5.46 10.44
CA GLN A 56 -7.42 6.07 11.39
C GLN A 56 -6.43 7.04 10.72
N CYS A 57 -6.02 6.77 9.47
CA CYS A 57 -5.02 7.57 8.78
C CYS A 57 -5.19 7.55 7.26
N LEU A 58 -4.60 8.55 6.60
CA LEU A 58 -4.51 8.64 5.14
C LEU A 58 -3.04 8.89 4.76
N ALA A 59 -2.58 8.19 3.73
CA ALA A 59 -1.22 8.32 3.24
C ALA A 59 -1.21 8.59 1.73
N ALA A 60 -0.38 9.55 1.30
CA ALA A 60 -0.19 9.84 -0.12
C ALA A 60 0.75 8.78 -0.73
N TYR A 61 0.27 8.07 -1.74
CA TYR A 61 1.04 7.05 -2.43
C TYR A 61 1.25 7.41 -3.90
N ARG A 62 2.20 6.73 -4.55
CA ARG A 62 2.44 6.87 -5.99
C ARG A 62 2.09 5.58 -6.70
N PHE A 63 1.26 5.69 -7.74
CA PHE A 63 1.05 4.61 -8.69
C PHE A 63 2.32 4.35 -9.51
N LEU A 64 2.64 3.06 -9.65
CA LEU A 64 3.77 2.61 -10.44
C LEU A 64 3.29 2.23 -11.84
N PRO A 65 4.09 2.51 -12.88
CA PRO A 65 3.87 1.94 -14.20
C PRO A 65 3.84 0.40 -14.14
N SER A 66 3.10 -0.21 -15.06
CA SER A 66 3.08 -1.67 -15.23
C SER A 66 4.49 -2.25 -15.33
N LYS A 67 4.67 -3.47 -14.79
CA LYS A 67 5.93 -4.23 -14.74
C LYS A 67 7.02 -3.64 -13.84
N THR A 68 6.78 -2.51 -13.16
CA THR A 68 7.70 -2.00 -12.14
C THR A 68 7.85 -3.02 -11.01
N PHE A 69 9.08 -3.31 -10.60
CA PHE A 69 9.40 -4.35 -9.59
C PHE A 69 8.97 -5.78 -9.92
N GLY A 70 8.53 -6.05 -11.16
CA GLY A 70 7.89 -7.32 -11.53
C GLY A 70 6.40 -7.38 -11.20
N ILE A 71 5.80 -6.27 -10.75
CA ILE A 71 4.36 -6.16 -10.52
C ILE A 71 3.69 -5.85 -11.86
N GLN A 72 2.85 -6.76 -12.36
CA GLN A 72 2.30 -6.64 -13.71
C GLN A 72 1.40 -5.41 -13.89
N LYS A 73 0.56 -5.10 -12.90
CA LYS A 73 -0.37 -3.97 -12.90
C LYS A 73 -0.68 -3.51 -11.48
N ASN A 74 -1.17 -2.27 -11.33
CA ASN A 74 -1.69 -1.71 -10.08
C ASN A 74 -0.65 -1.69 -8.95
N GLY A 75 0.63 -1.56 -9.31
CA GLY A 75 1.70 -1.40 -8.33
C GLY A 75 1.62 -0.03 -7.69
N ILE A 76 1.95 0.05 -6.41
CA ILE A 76 2.09 1.31 -5.69
C ILE A 76 3.38 1.33 -4.88
N ILE A 77 3.84 2.53 -4.58
CA ILE A 77 4.89 2.79 -3.60
C ILE A 77 4.46 3.90 -2.65
N LEU A 78 4.74 3.70 -1.37
CA LEU A 78 4.48 4.68 -0.30
C LEU A 78 5.74 4.80 0.56
N VAL A 79 6.14 6.03 0.86
CA VAL A 79 7.13 6.31 1.90
C VAL A 79 6.36 6.80 3.13
N PRO A 80 6.32 6.02 4.21
CA PRO A 80 5.61 6.42 5.43
C PRO A 80 6.37 7.55 6.13
N TYR A 81 5.63 8.43 6.79
CA TYR A 81 6.17 9.62 7.45
C TYR A 81 7.19 9.28 8.55
N ASP A 82 6.93 8.21 9.30
CA ASP A 82 7.79 7.71 10.37
C ASP A 82 8.93 6.81 9.86
N HIS A 83 9.07 6.66 8.54
CA HIS A 83 10.00 5.74 7.91
C HIS A 83 9.90 4.30 8.46
N GLN A 84 8.72 3.84 8.87
CA GLN A 84 8.53 2.42 9.17
C GLN A 84 8.11 1.68 7.90
N ALA A 85 8.91 0.71 7.43
CA ALA A 85 8.64 -0.05 6.20
C ALA A 85 7.43 -1.01 6.28
N VAL A 86 6.59 -0.81 7.28
CA VAL A 86 5.38 -1.59 7.56
C VAL A 86 4.20 -0.64 7.40
N LEU A 87 3.45 -0.82 6.33
CA LEU A 87 2.13 -0.21 6.23
C LEU A 87 1.18 -1.09 7.03
N ASN A 88 0.98 -0.77 8.32
CA ASN A 88 -0.06 -1.39 9.11
C ASN A 88 -1.38 -0.69 8.77
N ILE A 89 -2.23 -1.36 7.98
CA ILE A 89 -3.61 -0.90 7.72
C ILE A 89 -4.55 -1.44 8.81
N CYS A 90 -4.05 -2.26 9.74
CA CYS A 90 -4.80 -2.64 10.92
C CYS A 90 -4.63 -1.54 11.97
N GLY A 91 -5.75 -0.90 12.30
CA GLY A 91 -5.86 -0.20 13.56
C GLY A 91 -5.79 -1.22 14.69
N ASP A 92 -4.84 -1.03 15.60
CA ASP A 92 -4.92 -1.65 16.92
C ASP A 92 -5.82 -0.75 17.80
N ASP A 93 -6.88 -1.37 18.33
CA ASP A 93 -7.90 -1.00 19.32
C ASP A 93 -8.13 0.49 19.70
#